data_AF-A0A7C4FXZ3-F1
#
_entry.id   AF-A0A7C4FXZ3-F1
#
_cell.length_a   1.000
_cell.length_b   1.000
_cell.length_c   1.000
_cell.angle_alpha   90.00
_cell.angle_beta   90.00
_cell.angle_gamma   90.00
#
_symmetry.space_group_name_H-M   'P 1'
#
loop_
_entity.id
_entity.type
_entity.pdbx_description
1 polymer ?
#
loop_
_entity_poly.entity_id
_entity_poly.type
_entity_poly.pdbx_seq_one_letter_code
_entity_poly.pdbx_strand_id
1 'polypeptide(L)'
;MEEPLREQKCYLLLGEAPTEAAAEKIAEVFAGCPYVYFLSAFGRMVVGVFYSDDERAWWLKAVAENPEITLGLVRAAVYVTDRPAFPLRVEPRLSEPDGD
;
A
#
# COMPACT_ATOMS: atom_id res chain seq x y z
N MET A 1 -30.11 2.92 14.09
CA MET A 1 -28.94 3.71 14.54
C MET A 1 -27.82 3.35 13.61
N GLU A 2 -27.51 4.21 12.64
CA GLU A 2 -26.29 4.06 11.85
C GLU A 2 -25.12 4.41 12.79
N GLU A 3 -24.21 3.47 13.03
CA GLU A 3 -22.94 3.78 13.68
C GLU A 3 -22.26 4.88 12.85
N PRO A 4 -21.78 5.97 13.47
CA PRO A 4 -21.03 6.97 12.73
C PRO A 4 -19.85 6.25 12.09
N LEU A 5 -19.72 6.35 10.76
CA LEU A 5 -18.56 5.86 10.02
C LEU A 5 -17.33 6.39 10.76
N ARG A 6 -16.59 5.50 11.44
CA ARG A 6 -15.33 5.86 12.09
C ARG A 6 -14.49 6.60 11.05
N GLU A 7 -13.87 7.71 11.43
CA GLU A 7 -13.01 8.49 10.53
C GLU A 7 -11.89 7.59 9.99
N GLN A 8 -12.11 7.05 8.80
CA GLN A 8 -11.15 6.20 8.10
C GLN A 8 -10.22 7.09 7.30
N LYS A 9 -8.92 6.88 7.49
CA LYS A 9 -7.88 7.56 6.73
C LYS A 9 -7.35 6.66 5.64
N CYS A 10 -6.89 7.27 4.55
CA CYS A 10 -6.22 6.59 3.48
C CYS A 10 -4.71 6.74 3.66
N TYR A 11 -3.99 5.61 3.57
CA TYR A 11 -2.55 5.55 3.71
C TYR A 11 -1.92 5.06 2.42
N LEU A 12 -0.83 5.72 1.99
CA LEU A 12 0.02 5.27 0.89
C LEU A 12 1.36 4.83 1.47
N LEU A 13 1.69 3.55 1.32
CA LEU A 13 2.98 2.96 1.62
C LEU A 13 3.80 2.86 0.34
N LEU A 14 5.02 3.39 0.38
CA LEU A 14 6.06 3.13 -0.61
C LEU A 14 7.24 2.49 0.11
N GLY A 15 7.55 1.24 -0.24
CA GLY A 15 8.65 0.47 0.34
C GLY A 15 9.63 -0.01 -0.71
N GLU A 16 10.90 -0.17 -0.33
CA GLU A 16 11.89 -0.87 -1.15
C GLU A 16 12.32 -2.15 -0.42
N ALA A 17 12.13 -3.30 -1.05
CA ALA A 17 12.56 -4.60 -0.55
C ALA A 17 14.03 -4.88 -0.93
N PRO A 18 14.73 -5.78 -0.22
CA PRO A 18 16.10 -6.15 -0.54
C PRO A 18 16.23 -6.82 -1.92
N THR A 19 15.21 -7.55 -2.34
CA THR A 19 15.15 -8.26 -3.63
C THR A 19 13.75 -8.19 -4.25
N GLU A 20 13.63 -8.44 -5.55
CA GLU A 20 12.34 -8.48 -6.25
C GLU A 20 11.45 -9.58 -5.70
N ALA A 21 12.00 -10.78 -5.48
CA ALA A 21 11.29 -11.89 -4.85
C ALA A 21 10.77 -11.56 -3.43
N ALA A 22 11.50 -10.74 -2.66
CA ALA A 22 11.02 -10.28 -1.37
C ALA A 22 9.84 -9.30 -1.51
N ALA A 23 9.88 -8.39 -2.49
CA ALA A 23 8.76 -7.49 -2.78
C ALA A 23 7.51 -8.26 -3.23
N GLU A 24 7.66 -9.22 -4.15
CA GLU A 24 6.58 -10.12 -4.59
C GLU A 24 5.98 -10.87 -3.39
N LYS A 25 6.83 -11.41 -2.52
CA LYS A 25 6.37 -12.14 -1.34
C LYS A 25 5.55 -11.25 -0.40
N ILE A 26 5.97 -10.01 -0.19
CA ILE A 26 5.22 -9.03 0.61
C ILE A 26 3.85 -8.78 -0.03
N ALA A 27 3.80 -8.55 -1.34
CA ALA A 27 2.53 -8.32 -2.05
C ALA A 27 1.57 -9.51 -1.94
N GLU A 28 2.08 -10.75 -2.09
CA GLU A 28 1.28 -11.97 -1.96
C GLU A 28 0.73 -12.17 -0.54
N VAL A 29 1.58 -12.06 0.49
CA VAL A 29 1.20 -12.35 1.88
C VAL A 29 0.14 -11.37 2.37
N PHE A 30 0.24 -10.11 1.95
CA PHE A 30 -0.69 -9.06 2.38
C PHE A 30 -1.92 -8.93 1.48
N ALA A 31 -2.04 -9.70 0.40
CA ALA A 31 -3.21 -9.68 -0.49
C ALA A 31 -4.53 -9.99 0.23
N GLY A 32 -4.48 -10.77 1.34
CA GLY A 32 -5.65 -11.10 2.16
C GLY A 32 -5.96 -10.12 3.30
N CYS A 33 -5.19 -9.04 3.46
CA CYS A 33 -5.39 -8.11 4.57
C CYS A 33 -6.66 -7.26 4.34
N PRO A 34 -7.63 -7.25 5.29
CA PRO A 34 -8.92 -6.58 5.09
C PRO A 34 -8.83 -5.05 4.99
N TYR A 35 -7.68 -4.48 5.33
CA TYR A 35 -7.43 -3.03 5.27
C TYR A 35 -6.74 -2.62 3.95
N VAL A 36 -6.33 -3.58 3.12
CA VAL A 36 -5.65 -3.31 1.85
C VAL A 36 -6.69 -3.00 0.78
N TYR A 37 -6.61 -1.79 0.22
CA TYR A 37 -7.32 -1.45 -1.01
C TYR A 37 -6.52 -1.87 -2.25
N PHE A 38 -5.21 -1.66 -2.19
CA PHE A 38 -4.27 -2.04 -3.25
C PHE A 38 -2.93 -2.38 -2.62
N LEU A 39 -2.28 -3.44 -3.09
CA LEU A 39 -0.89 -3.70 -2.77
C LEU A 39 -0.26 -4.43 -3.95
N SER A 40 0.89 -3.96 -4.41
CA SER A 40 1.59 -4.58 -5.52
C SER A 40 3.09 -4.36 -5.43
N ALA A 41 3.83 -5.18 -6.17
CA ALA A 41 5.26 -5.10 -6.34
C ALA A 41 5.61 -4.67 -7.77
N PHE A 42 6.57 -3.76 -7.89
CA PHE A 42 7.12 -3.27 -9.15
C PHE A 42 8.65 -3.40 -9.08
N GLY A 43 9.17 -4.59 -9.43
CA GLY A 43 10.55 -4.97 -9.14
C GLY A 43 10.77 -5.02 -7.62
N ARG A 44 11.73 -4.26 -7.10
CA ARG A 44 11.98 -4.17 -5.64
C ARG A 44 11.04 -3.23 -4.89
N MET A 45 10.23 -2.45 -5.61
CA MET A 45 9.33 -1.48 -5.00
C MET A 45 8.02 -2.15 -4.58
N VAL A 46 7.58 -1.88 -3.36
CA VAL A 46 6.25 -2.26 -2.84
C VAL A 46 5.41 -0.99 -2.74
N VAL A 47 4.22 -1.01 -3.34
CA VAL A 47 3.26 0.11 -3.30
C VAL A 47 1.96 -0.38 -2.71
N GLY A 48 1.54 0.21 -1.60
CA GLY A 48 0.33 -0.18 -0.89
C GLY A 48 -0.58 1.00 -0.59
N VAL A 49 -1.89 0.81 -0.75
CA VAL A 49 -2.94 1.73 -0.33
C VAL A 49 -3.81 1.03 0.71
N PHE A 50 -3.97 1.65 1.87
CA PHE A 50 -4.69 1.07 3.01
C PHE A 50 -5.76 2.02 3.53
N TYR A 51 -6.85 1.45 4.05
CA TYR A 51 -7.88 2.17 4.82
C TYR A 51 -7.92 1.66 6.24
N SER A 52 -7.75 2.57 7.20
CA SER A 52 -7.77 2.22 8.61
C SER A 52 -8.12 3.42 9.48
N ASP A 53 -8.63 3.15 10.69
CA ASP A 53 -8.72 4.17 11.74
C ASP A 53 -7.34 4.37 12.41
N ASP A 54 -7.15 5.51 13.08
CA ASP A 54 -5.85 5.85 13.70
C ASP A 54 -5.40 4.81 14.74
N GLU A 55 -6.36 4.20 15.45
CA GLU A 55 -6.08 3.19 16.48
C GLU A 55 -5.47 1.92 15.88
N ARG A 56 -5.89 1.52 14.67
CA ARG A 56 -5.39 0.32 14.00
C ARG A 56 -4.24 0.60 13.03
N ALA A 57 -3.99 1.86 12.67
CA ALA A 57 -2.94 2.27 11.74
C ALA A 57 -1.54 2.42 12.37
N TRP A 58 -1.36 2.10 13.66
CA TRP A 58 -0.06 2.23 14.34
C TRP A 58 1.08 1.48 13.61
N TRP A 59 0.77 0.33 13.01
CA TRP A 59 1.76 -0.48 12.31
C TRP A 59 2.27 0.20 11.04
N LEU A 60 1.44 1.00 10.35
CA LEU A 60 1.88 1.76 9.17
C LEU A 60 2.91 2.82 9.55
N LYS A 61 2.73 3.48 10.71
CA LYS A 61 3.75 4.39 11.25
C LYS A 61 5.04 3.64 11.59
N ALA A 62 4.92 2.46 12.21
CA ALA A 62 6.07 1.61 12.52
C ALA A 62 6.84 1.16 11.26
N VAL A 63 6.16 0.91 10.14
CA VAL A 63 6.82 0.62 8.85
C VAL A 63 7.70 1.78 8.37
N ALA A 64 7.24 3.03 8.53
CA ALA A 64 8.04 4.19 8.14
C ALA A 64 9.24 4.42 9.08
N GLU A 65 9.07 4.12 10.37
CA GLU A 65 10.13 4.30 11.38
C GLU A 65 11.18 3.19 11.35
N ASN A 66 10.75 1.92 11.24
CA ASN A 66 11.60 0.74 11.27
C ASN A 66 11.17 -0.27 10.18
N PRO A 67 11.43 0.06 8.90
CA PRO A 67 10.98 -0.74 7.75
C PRO A 67 11.54 -2.17 7.74
N GLU A 68 12.80 -2.32 8.14
CA GLU A 68 13.50 -3.62 8.17
C GLU A 68 12.85 -4.57 9.18
N ILE A 69 12.53 -4.09 10.37
CA ILE A 69 11.94 -4.91 11.43
C ILE A 69 10.48 -5.23 11.13
N THR A 70 9.74 -4.29 10.54
CA THR A 70 8.29 -4.41 10.39
C THR A 70 7.89 -5.23 9.18
N LEU A 71 8.56 -5.05 8.03
CA LEU A 71 8.23 -5.72 6.77
C LEU A 71 9.45 -6.29 6.04
N GLY A 72 10.65 -6.24 6.63
CA GLY A 72 11.88 -6.65 5.92
C GLY A 72 12.25 -5.69 4.78
N LEU A 73 11.77 -4.45 4.81
CA LEU A 73 12.06 -3.44 3.80
C LEU A 73 13.39 -2.73 4.12
N VAL A 74 14.14 -2.36 3.08
CA VAL A 74 15.37 -1.54 3.19
C VAL A 74 15.02 -0.11 3.61
N ARG A 75 13.92 0.41 3.08
CA ARG A 75 13.37 1.72 3.43
C ARG A 75 11.89 1.77 3.13
N ALA A 76 11.17 2.64 3.81
CA ALA A 76 9.78 2.92 3.52
C ALA A 76 9.42 4.38 3.79
N ALA A 77 8.39 4.85 3.10
CA ALA A 77 7.70 6.09 3.38
C ALA A 77 6.20 5.83 3.44
N VAL A 78 5.53 6.45 4.41
CA VAL A 78 4.08 6.37 4.57
C VAL A 78 3.50 7.77 4.52
N TYR A 79 2.51 7.96 3.67
CA TYR A 79 1.73 9.18 3.53
C TYR A 79 0.30 8.92 3.99
N VAL A 80 -0.36 9.94 4.52
CA VAL A 80 -1.73 9.85 5.04
C VAL A 80 -2.59 10.99 4.52
N THR A 81 -3.85 10.71 4.21
CA THR A 81 -4.86 11.71 3.86
C THR A 81 -6.23 11.31 4.36
N ASP A 82 -6.99 12.29 4.85
CA ASP A 82 -8.40 12.13 5.21
C ASP A 82 -9.32 12.34 3.99
N ARG A 83 -8.75 12.73 2.84
CA ARG A 83 -9.47 13.07 1.60
C ARG A 83 -8.80 12.46 0.38
N PRO A 84 -8.81 11.12 0.24
CA PRO A 84 -8.29 10.51 -0.96
C PRO A 84 -9.19 10.83 -2.17
N ALA A 85 -8.57 11.13 -3.31
CA ALA A 85 -9.29 11.35 -4.56
C ALA A 85 -9.06 10.14 -5.49
N PHE A 86 -10.14 9.49 -5.91
CA PHE A 86 -10.08 8.38 -6.86
C PHE A 86 -10.70 8.78 -8.19
N PRO A 87 -10.10 8.37 -9.32
CA PRO A 87 -10.83 8.40 -10.57
C PRO A 87 -12.02 7.43 -10.48
N LEU A 88 -13.13 7.77 -11.14
CA LEU A 88 -14.35 6.95 -11.18
C LEU A 88 -14.12 5.52 -11.70
N ARG A 89 -13.05 5.32 -12.50
CA ARG A 89 -12.57 4.02 -12.97
C ARG A 89 -11.05 4.04 -13.09
N VAL A 90 -10.41 2.96 -12.65
CA VAL A 90 -9.00 2.66 -12.91
C VAL A 90 -8.97 1.43 -13.81
N GLU A 91 -8.73 1.62 -15.10
CA GLU A 91 -8.45 0.54 -16.04
C GLU A 91 -6.98 0.64 -16.45
N PRO A 92 -6.19 -0.46 -16.38
CA PRO A 92 -4.82 -0.46 -16.88
C PRO A 92 -4.82 -0.06 -18.36
N ARG A 93 -4.06 0.99 -18.70
CA ARG A 93 -3.82 1.33 -20.10
C ARG A 93 -2.67 0.47 -20.60
N LEU A 94 -2.98 -0.47 -21.49
CA LEU A 94 -1.97 -1.20 -22.24
C LEU A 94 -1.58 -0.35 -23.45
N SER A 95 -0.29 -0.08 -23.62
CA SER A 95 0.21 0.46 -24.88
C SER A 95 0.05 -0.63 -25.94
N GLU A 96 -0.47 -0.29 -27.12
CA GLU A 96 -0.29 -1.17 -28.28
C GLU A 96 1.22 -1.24 -28.56
N PRO A 97 1.79 -2.42 -28.88
CA PRO A 97 3.16 -2.49 -29.33
C PRO A 97 3.30 -1.62 -30.58
N ASP A 98 4.29 -0.71 -30.58
CA ASP A 98 4.62 0.07 -31.78
C ASP A 98 4.79 -0.92 -32.95
N GLY A 99 3.96 -0.78 -33.98
CA GLY A 99 4.00 -1.65 -35.15
C GLY A 99 5.31 -1.45 -35.90
N ASP A 100 6.07 -2.54 -36.08
CA ASP A 100 7.21 -2.65 -36.99
C ASP A 100 6.78 -2.48 -38.46
#